data_AF-A0AAV1FK97-F1
#
_entry.id   AF-A0AAV1FK97-F1
#
_cell.length_a   1.000
_cell.length_b   1.000
_cell.length_c   1.000
_cell.angle_alpha   90.00
_cell.angle_beta   90.00
_cell.angle_gamma   90.00
#
_symmetry.space_group_name_H-M   'P 1'
#
loop_
_entity.id
_entity.type
_entity.pdbx_description
1 polymer ?
#
loop_
_entity_poly.entity_id
_entity_poly.type
_entity_poly.pdbx_seq_one_letter_code
_entity_poly.pdbx_strand_id
1 'polypeptide(L)'
;MGDRLININQLAEDYSEEHISALPALHAFTGADCTSAFKGKGKVQPTKILNQNSKFVQIFAEVGNSWELDETILSGVEEFTCRLYGFSRRVKKVDEAREVKIKKMCGSSLELQQGLSVDRSTIPPCKRVLFQHIKRVNFQVCVWKRAHEHYPESPSPLDHGVYMNTETGKLEPLWFEGDVIPKGLVDILAEEETDEDDLADETHTNMDDDEQEEEDDD
;
A
#
# COMPACT_ATOMS: atom_id res chain seq x y z
N MET A 1 5.97 2.69 -39.16
CA MET A 1 6.73 2.70 -37.89
C MET A 1 7.55 1.43 -37.91
N GLY A 2 8.88 1.52 -38.01
CA GLY A 2 9.73 0.32 -38.10
C GLY A 2 9.83 -0.36 -36.74
N ASP A 3 9.83 -1.68 -36.73
CA ASP A 3 10.01 -2.44 -35.49
C ASP A 3 11.41 -2.20 -34.93
N ARG A 4 11.47 -1.73 -33.69
CA ARG A 4 12.74 -1.56 -32.97
C ARG A 4 13.18 -2.92 -32.44
N LEU A 5 14.26 -3.46 -33.02
CA LEU A 5 14.93 -4.64 -32.48
C LEU A 5 15.95 -4.24 -31.41
N ILE A 6 15.96 -4.95 -30.29
CA ILE A 6 16.91 -4.75 -29.18
C ILE A 6 17.69 -6.05 -28.99
N ASN A 7 19.02 -5.98 -29.06
CA ASN A 7 19.88 -7.12 -28.77
C ASN A 7 20.06 -7.25 -27.25
N ILE A 8 19.44 -8.27 -26.66
CA ILE A 8 19.46 -8.50 -25.20
C ILE A 8 20.87 -8.87 -24.72
N ASN A 9 21.65 -9.62 -25.52
CA ASN A 9 23.01 -10.01 -25.13
C ASN A 9 23.91 -8.79 -25.01
N GLN A 10 23.84 -7.89 -26.01
CA GLN A 10 24.60 -6.64 -25.99
C GLN A 10 24.17 -5.74 -24.83
N LEU A 11 22.87 -5.68 -24.52
CA LEU A 11 22.38 -4.93 -23.36
C LEU A 11 22.91 -5.52 -22.05
N ALA A 12 23.00 -6.84 -21.93
CA ALA A 12 23.47 -7.51 -20.73
C ALA A 12 24.97 -7.28 -20.46
N GLU A 13 25.78 -7.05 -21.50
CA GLU A 13 27.21 -6.73 -21.36
C GLU A 13 27.48 -5.47 -20.53
N ASP A 14 26.53 -4.53 -20.48
CA ASP A 14 26.64 -3.29 -19.70
C ASP A 14 26.32 -3.46 -18.20
N TYR A 15 25.87 -4.65 -17.77
CA TYR A 15 25.43 -4.92 -16.40
C TYR A 15 26.24 -6.03 -15.73
N SER A 16 26.47 -5.90 -14.42
CA SER A 16 26.99 -7.02 -13.64
C SER A 16 25.91 -8.10 -13.47
N GLU A 17 26.33 -9.34 -13.24
CA GLU A 17 25.44 -10.47 -12.94
C GLU A 17 24.49 -10.17 -11.77
N GLU A 18 25.00 -9.47 -10.75
CA GLU A 18 24.21 -9.04 -9.60
C GLU A 18 23.13 -8.02 -9.98
N HIS A 19 23.44 -7.05 -10.86
CA HIS A 19 22.43 -6.12 -11.37
C HIS A 19 21.36 -6.85 -12.16
N ILE A 20 21.76 -7.75 -13.06
CA ILE A 20 20.83 -8.56 -13.86
C ILE A 20 19.92 -9.36 -12.92
N SER A 21 20.48 -9.96 -11.86
CA SER A 21 19.73 -10.75 -10.87
C SER A 21 18.73 -9.93 -10.06
N ALA A 22 18.96 -8.63 -9.89
CA ALA A 22 18.05 -7.73 -9.19
C ALA A 22 16.86 -7.27 -10.04
N LEU A 23 16.95 -7.31 -11.38
CA LEU A 23 15.93 -6.78 -12.29
C LEU A 23 14.56 -7.47 -12.18
N PRO A 24 14.46 -8.82 -12.09
CA PRO A 24 13.17 -9.49 -11.92
C PRO A 24 12.46 -9.03 -10.65
N ALA A 25 13.19 -8.94 -9.53
CA ALA A 25 12.65 -8.47 -8.27
C ALA A 25 12.20 -7.00 -8.36
N LEU A 26 12.98 -6.13 -8.97
CA LEU A 26 12.59 -4.73 -9.18
C LEU A 26 11.34 -4.62 -10.08
N HIS A 27 11.26 -5.45 -11.11
CA HIS A 27 10.13 -5.50 -12.03
C HIS A 27 8.83 -5.90 -11.31
N ALA A 28 8.83 -7.01 -10.58
CA ALA A 28 7.69 -7.46 -9.77
C ALA A 28 7.37 -6.45 -8.66
N PHE A 29 8.37 -5.92 -7.97
CA PHE A 29 8.17 -4.99 -6.86
C PHE A 29 7.48 -3.70 -7.29
N THR A 30 7.80 -3.19 -8.47
CA THR A 30 7.23 -1.93 -8.99
C THR A 30 5.90 -2.12 -9.73
N GLY A 31 5.38 -3.35 -9.76
CA GLY A 31 4.15 -3.73 -10.46
C GLY A 31 4.44 -4.56 -11.70
N ALA A 32 4.06 -5.83 -11.63
CA ALA A 32 3.92 -6.76 -12.75
C ALA A 32 2.45 -7.22 -12.80
N ASP A 33 2.07 -8.04 -13.77
CA ASP A 33 0.68 -8.47 -13.97
C ASP A 33 0.07 -9.19 -12.75
N CYS A 34 0.92 -9.81 -11.93
CA CYS A 34 0.57 -10.61 -10.77
C CYS A 34 0.88 -9.94 -9.42
N THR A 35 1.41 -8.71 -9.42
CA THR A 35 1.76 -7.99 -8.19
C THR A 35 1.15 -6.59 -8.18
N SER A 36 0.89 -6.06 -6.99
CA SER A 36 0.41 -4.68 -6.84
C SER A 36 1.46 -3.66 -7.29
N ALA A 37 1.02 -2.44 -7.57
CA ALA A 37 1.89 -1.33 -7.97
C ALA A 37 1.77 -0.13 -7.01
N PHE A 38 2.82 0.67 -6.95
CA PHE A 38 2.82 1.93 -6.21
C PHE A 38 2.26 3.05 -7.09
N LYS A 39 1.14 3.67 -6.66
CA LYS A 39 0.52 4.77 -7.41
C LYS A 39 1.52 5.89 -7.66
N GLY A 40 1.66 6.31 -8.92
CA GLY A 40 2.57 7.39 -9.32
C GLY A 40 4.06 7.03 -9.33
N LYS A 41 4.43 5.76 -9.12
CA LYS A 41 5.83 5.30 -9.13
C LYS A 41 6.07 4.31 -10.27
N GLY A 42 6.38 4.82 -11.45
CA GLY A 42 6.78 4.01 -12.61
C GLY A 42 8.21 3.48 -12.48
N LYS A 43 8.65 2.59 -13.38
CA LYS A 43 9.94 1.85 -13.29
C LYS A 43 11.20 2.72 -13.39
N VAL A 44 11.11 3.89 -14.03
CA VAL A 44 12.27 4.79 -14.25
C VAL A 44 12.92 5.24 -12.93
N GLN A 45 12.13 5.69 -11.95
CA GLN A 45 12.66 6.17 -10.67
C GLN A 45 13.26 5.03 -9.82
N PRO A 46 12.57 3.90 -9.57
CA PRO A 46 13.13 2.72 -8.93
C PRO A 46 14.43 2.23 -9.55
N THR A 47 14.53 2.14 -10.88
CA THR A 47 15.77 1.71 -11.57
C THR A 47 16.92 2.67 -11.29
N LYS A 48 16.68 3.98 -11.30
CA LYS A 48 17.71 4.97 -10.91
C LYS A 48 18.17 4.80 -9.47
N ILE A 49 17.24 4.58 -8.54
CA ILE A 49 17.56 4.36 -7.12
C ILE A 49 18.38 3.08 -6.94
N LEU A 50 17.99 2.00 -7.64
CA LEU A 50 18.70 0.72 -7.60
C LEU A 50 20.15 0.89 -8.09
N ASN A 51 20.33 1.45 -9.30
CA ASN A 51 21.65 1.59 -9.94
C ASN A 51 22.61 2.53 -9.20
N GLN A 52 22.10 3.41 -8.32
CA GLN A 52 22.92 4.35 -7.55
C GLN A 52 23.36 3.80 -6.19
N ASN A 53 22.92 2.60 -5.80
CA ASN A 53 23.21 2.04 -4.49
C ASN A 53 23.41 0.53 -4.54
N SER A 54 24.66 0.09 -4.44
CA SER A 54 25.04 -1.34 -4.45
C SER A 54 24.33 -2.15 -3.36
N LYS A 55 24.02 -1.55 -2.20
CA LYS A 55 23.22 -2.23 -1.17
C LYS A 55 21.85 -2.66 -1.70
N PHE A 56 21.19 -1.82 -2.50
CA PHE A 56 19.88 -2.18 -3.03
C PHE A 56 19.98 -3.20 -4.15
N VAL A 57 21.06 -3.15 -4.95
CA VAL A 57 21.36 -4.18 -5.95
C VAL A 57 21.49 -5.55 -5.25
N GLN A 58 22.30 -5.64 -4.20
CA GLN A 58 22.46 -6.84 -3.36
C GLN A 58 21.12 -7.36 -2.84
N ILE A 59 20.36 -6.51 -2.13
CA ILE A 59 19.07 -6.91 -1.54
C ILE A 59 18.09 -7.41 -2.61
N PHE A 60 17.95 -6.70 -3.73
CA PHE A 60 17.02 -7.12 -4.78
C PHE A 60 17.50 -8.36 -5.55
N ALA A 61 18.81 -8.58 -5.65
CA ALA A 61 19.36 -9.80 -6.24
C ALA A 61 19.04 -11.04 -5.38
N GLU A 62 18.90 -10.89 -4.06
CA GLU A 62 18.57 -11.97 -3.13
C GLU A 62 17.08 -12.33 -3.11
N VAL A 63 16.18 -11.39 -3.43
CA VAL A 63 14.73 -11.64 -3.50
C VAL A 63 14.44 -12.81 -4.44
N GLY A 64 13.65 -13.78 -3.99
CA GLY A 64 13.26 -14.97 -4.72
C GLY A 64 14.28 -16.11 -4.74
N ASN A 65 15.41 -15.98 -4.03
CA ASN A 65 16.34 -17.11 -3.86
C ASN A 65 15.74 -18.20 -2.96
N SER A 66 14.98 -17.79 -1.95
CA SER A 66 14.23 -18.66 -1.03
C SER A 66 12.75 -18.32 -1.07
N TRP A 67 11.88 -19.32 -0.89
CA TRP A 67 10.44 -19.14 -0.72
C TRP A 67 10.13 -18.33 0.55
N GLU A 68 10.90 -18.58 1.62
CA GLU A 68 10.82 -17.84 2.87
C GLU A 68 11.66 -16.56 2.81
N LEU A 69 11.07 -15.46 3.28
CA LEU A 69 11.72 -14.16 3.40
C LEU A 69 12.38 -14.01 4.77
N ASP A 70 13.63 -13.56 4.77
CA ASP A 70 14.30 -13.15 6.00
C ASP A 70 14.12 -11.65 6.29
N GLU A 71 14.41 -11.27 7.54
CA GLU A 71 14.27 -9.89 8.03
C GLU A 71 15.23 -8.91 7.34
N THR A 72 16.37 -9.38 6.80
CA THR A 72 17.34 -8.55 6.09
C THR A 72 16.78 -8.08 4.76
N ILE A 73 16.19 -9.00 3.98
CA ILE A 73 15.51 -8.69 2.72
C ILE A 73 14.32 -7.76 3.00
N LEU A 74 13.46 -8.09 3.96
CA LEU A 74 12.30 -7.27 4.33
C LEU A 74 12.72 -5.84 4.70
N SER A 75 13.69 -5.69 5.60
CA SER A 75 14.21 -4.39 6.03
C SER A 75 14.90 -3.63 4.89
N GLY A 76 15.62 -4.33 4.01
CA GLY A 76 16.29 -3.74 2.85
C GLY A 76 15.31 -3.19 1.82
N VAL A 77 14.25 -3.93 1.52
CA VAL A 77 13.18 -3.51 0.61
C VAL A 77 12.31 -2.42 1.24
N GLU A 78 12.09 -2.45 2.56
CA GLU A 78 11.45 -1.35 3.30
C GLU A 78 12.26 -0.04 3.19
N GLU A 79 13.58 -0.12 3.37
CA GLU A 79 14.46 1.02 3.20
C GLU A 79 14.44 1.55 1.76
N PHE A 80 14.45 0.66 0.76
CA PHE A 80 14.31 1.04 -0.65
C PHE A 80 12.99 1.78 -0.90
N THR A 81 11.90 1.31 -0.29
CA THR A 81 10.58 1.95 -0.38
C THR A 81 10.64 3.37 0.18
N CYS A 82 11.32 3.60 1.31
CA CYS A 82 11.53 4.95 1.83
C CYS A 82 12.22 5.87 0.81
N ARG A 83 13.25 5.38 0.10
CA ARG A 83 13.94 6.14 -0.97
C ARG A 83 13.01 6.43 -2.15
N LEU A 84 12.17 5.48 -2.54
CA LEU A 84 11.18 5.64 -3.62
C LEU A 84 10.20 6.79 -3.34
N TYR A 85 9.90 7.03 -2.06
CA TYR A 85 9.07 8.13 -1.60
C TYR A 85 9.86 9.41 -1.26
N GLY A 86 11.14 9.47 -1.60
CA GLY A 86 11.97 10.67 -1.51
C GLY A 86 12.60 10.92 -0.14
N PHE A 87 12.60 9.92 0.75
CA PHE A 87 13.19 10.07 2.08
C PHE A 87 14.71 9.87 2.08
N SER A 88 15.39 10.67 2.91
CA SER A 88 16.85 10.61 3.09
C SER A 88 17.32 9.35 3.81
N ARG A 89 18.63 9.06 3.77
CA ARG A 89 19.29 7.90 4.39
C ARG A 89 18.96 7.63 5.87
N ARG A 90 18.45 8.64 6.58
CA ARG A 90 18.08 8.56 8.00
C ARG A 90 16.77 7.81 8.23
N VAL A 91 15.78 7.96 7.34
CA VAL A 91 14.49 7.28 7.44
C VAL A 91 14.56 5.98 6.64
N LYS A 92 14.30 4.87 7.32
CA LYS A 92 14.39 3.51 6.78
C LYS A 92 13.12 2.69 6.98
N LYS A 93 12.20 3.16 7.82
CA LYS A 93 10.93 2.48 8.12
C LYS A 93 9.79 3.23 7.44
N VAL A 94 8.88 2.52 6.78
CA VAL A 94 7.80 3.17 6.04
C VAL A 94 6.77 3.81 6.97
N ASP A 95 6.54 3.26 8.16
CA ASP A 95 5.61 3.85 9.12
C ASP A 95 6.13 5.20 9.66
N GLU A 96 7.44 5.32 9.92
CA GLU A 96 8.09 6.60 10.25
C GLU A 96 7.97 7.59 9.07
N ALA A 97 8.22 7.12 7.85
CA ALA A 97 8.07 7.93 6.64
C ALA A 97 6.63 8.42 6.46
N ARG A 98 5.64 7.57 6.73
CA ARG A 98 4.21 7.93 6.71
C ARG A 98 3.88 8.99 7.75
N GLU A 99 4.31 8.80 8.99
CA GLU A 99 4.07 9.77 10.07
C GLU A 99 4.62 11.15 9.71
N VAL A 100 5.86 11.22 9.23
CA VAL A 100 6.47 12.48 8.77
C VAL A 100 5.67 13.12 7.63
N LYS A 101 5.18 12.31 6.69
CA LYS A 101 4.37 12.80 5.56
C LYS A 101 3.02 13.35 6.00
N ILE A 102 2.33 12.62 6.89
CA ILE A 102 1.03 13.00 7.44
C ILE A 102 1.16 14.28 8.27
N LYS A 103 2.15 14.36 9.18
CA LYS A 103 2.42 15.59 9.96
C LYS A 103 2.65 16.80 9.05
N LYS A 104 3.40 16.62 7.97
CA LYS A 104 3.61 17.69 6.99
C LYS A 104 2.32 18.11 6.27
N MET A 105 1.37 17.19 6.09
CA MET A 105 0.07 17.47 5.48
C MET A 105 -0.89 18.21 6.42
N CYS A 106 -0.89 17.87 7.72
CA CYS A 106 -1.70 18.57 8.72
C CYS A 106 -1.13 19.96 9.07
N GLY A 107 0.17 20.18 8.83
CA GLY A 107 0.83 21.44 9.14
C GLY A 107 1.12 21.58 10.63
N SER A 108 1.01 22.80 11.17
CA SER A 108 1.22 23.09 12.59
C SER A 108 -0.01 22.78 13.45
N SER A 109 -1.20 22.70 12.83
CA SER A 109 -2.39 22.21 13.52
C SER A 109 -2.39 20.69 13.47
N LEU A 110 -2.69 20.04 14.60
CA LEU A 110 -2.98 18.61 14.62
C LEU A 110 -4.38 18.31 14.05
N GLU A 111 -5.09 19.32 13.56
CA GLU A 111 -6.42 19.21 12.98
C GLU A 111 -6.35 19.01 11.46
N LEU A 112 -7.14 18.07 10.96
CA LEU A 112 -7.35 17.87 9.54
C LEU A 112 -8.35 18.92 9.05
N GLN A 113 -7.89 19.91 8.28
CA GLN A 113 -8.84 20.85 7.67
C GLN A 113 -9.65 20.15 6.58
N GLN A 114 -10.97 20.28 6.65
CA GLN A 114 -11.89 19.73 5.67
C GLN A 114 -11.59 20.36 4.29
N GLY A 115 -11.48 19.53 3.25
CA GLY A 115 -11.16 19.99 1.89
C GLY A 115 -9.68 20.03 1.51
N LEU A 116 -8.76 19.58 2.38
CA LEU A 116 -7.35 19.38 2.01
C LEU A 116 -7.22 18.37 0.86
N SER A 117 -6.81 18.83 -0.32
CA SER A 117 -6.48 17.96 -1.44
C SER A 117 -5.14 17.25 -1.17
N VAL A 118 -5.22 16.08 -0.53
CA VAL A 118 -4.06 15.27 -0.23
C VAL A 118 -3.80 14.31 -1.39
N ASP A 119 -2.69 14.52 -2.10
CA ASP A 119 -2.19 13.53 -3.05
C ASP A 119 -1.67 12.28 -2.29
N ARG A 120 -2.57 11.31 -2.15
CA ARG A 120 -2.33 10.01 -1.50
C ARG A 120 -1.19 9.22 -2.15
N SER A 121 -0.85 9.50 -3.42
CA SER A 121 0.28 8.84 -4.10
C SER A 121 1.64 9.21 -3.49
N THR A 122 1.68 10.29 -2.72
CA THR A 122 2.90 10.76 -2.04
C THR A 122 3.13 10.13 -0.67
N ILE A 123 2.17 9.34 -0.16
CA ILE A 123 2.25 8.66 1.13
C ILE A 123 2.73 7.22 0.89
N PRO A 124 3.82 6.76 1.52
CA PRO A 124 4.25 5.37 1.40
C PRO A 124 3.20 4.40 1.97
N PRO A 125 3.14 3.13 1.55
CA PRO A 125 2.30 2.13 2.22
C PRO A 125 2.70 1.98 3.70
N CYS A 126 1.80 1.51 4.56
CA CYS A 126 2.21 1.12 5.92
C CYS A 126 3.00 -0.19 5.87
N LYS A 127 3.74 -0.49 6.93
CA LYS A 127 4.59 -1.68 7.01
C LYS A 127 3.81 -2.96 6.73
N ARG A 128 2.61 -3.09 7.32
CA ARG A 128 1.72 -4.26 7.16
C ARG A 128 1.36 -4.51 5.70
N VAL A 129 0.97 -3.46 4.97
CA VAL A 129 0.62 -3.56 3.54
C VAL A 129 1.86 -3.84 2.68
N LEU A 130 2.97 -3.16 2.97
CA LEU A 130 4.21 -3.36 2.23
C LEU A 130 4.71 -4.79 2.36
N PHE A 131 4.64 -5.37 3.55
CA PHE A 131 5.16 -6.71 3.81
C PHE A 131 4.38 -7.78 3.04
N GLN A 132 3.05 -7.66 2.94
CA GLN A 132 2.26 -8.55 2.08
C GLN A 132 2.61 -8.40 0.60
N HIS A 133 2.87 -7.17 0.16
CA HIS A 133 3.36 -6.93 -1.20
C HIS A 133 4.73 -7.58 -1.45
N ILE A 134 5.67 -7.47 -0.50
CA ILE A 134 6.99 -8.11 -0.61
C ILE A 134 6.86 -9.63 -0.65
N LYS A 135 5.97 -10.24 0.15
CA LYS A 135 5.70 -11.69 0.09
C LYS A 135 5.26 -12.14 -1.31
N ARG A 136 4.30 -11.43 -1.93
CA ARG A 136 3.85 -11.73 -3.30
C ARG A 136 4.96 -11.58 -4.33
N VAL A 137 5.73 -10.50 -4.21
CA VAL A 137 6.88 -10.24 -5.08
C VAL A 137 7.91 -11.36 -4.96
N ASN A 138 8.23 -11.78 -3.74
CA ASN A 138 9.18 -12.86 -3.48
C ASN A 138 8.73 -14.17 -4.13
N PHE A 139 7.47 -14.57 -3.90
CA PHE A 139 6.89 -15.78 -4.49
C PHE A 139 6.96 -15.75 -6.02
N GLN A 140 6.58 -14.63 -6.63
CA GLN A 140 6.64 -14.49 -8.09
C GLN A 140 8.07 -14.61 -8.63
N VAL A 141 9.03 -13.98 -7.95
CA VAL A 141 10.44 -14.02 -8.37
C VAL A 141 11.04 -15.41 -8.15
N CYS A 142 10.64 -16.13 -7.10
CA CYS A 142 11.01 -17.54 -6.91
C CYS A 142 10.60 -18.40 -8.10
N VAL A 143 9.38 -18.22 -8.59
CA VAL A 143 8.87 -18.93 -9.78
C VAL A 143 9.71 -18.57 -11.01
N TRP A 144 10.00 -17.30 -11.24
CA TRP A 144 10.80 -16.87 -12.39
C TRP A 144 12.24 -17.39 -12.35
N LYS A 145 12.88 -17.37 -11.18
CA LYS A 145 14.25 -17.88 -11.01
C LYS A 145 14.35 -19.39 -11.26
N ARG A 146 13.26 -20.13 -11.02
CA ARG A 146 13.16 -21.58 -11.23
C ARG A 146 12.51 -21.95 -12.57
N ALA A 147 12.26 -21.00 -13.46
CA ALA A 147 11.61 -21.27 -14.76
C ALA A 147 12.41 -22.18 -15.70
N HIS A 148 13.70 -22.39 -15.41
CA HIS A 148 14.58 -23.30 -16.13
C HIS A 148 14.46 -24.76 -15.66
N GLU A 149 13.82 -25.00 -14.50
CA GLU A 149 13.57 -26.33 -13.98
C GLU A 149 12.32 -26.90 -14.65
N HIS A 150 12.39 -28.16 -15.10
CA HIS A 150 11.27 -28.79 -15.81
C HIS A 150 10.06 -29.07 -14.88
N TYR A 151 10.33 -29.33 -13.60
CA TYR A 151 9.32 -29.57 -12.56
C TYR A 151 9.76 -28.90 -11.25
N PRO A 152 9.68 -27.57 -11.13
CA PRO A 152 10.09 -26.88 -9.91
C PRO A 152 9.15 -27.23 -8.77
N GLU A 153 9.71 -27.65 -7.63
CA GLU A 153 8.93 -27.77 -6.39
C GLU A 153 8.59 -26.36 -5.88
N SER A 154 7.30 -26.04 -5.85
CA SER A 154 6.77 -24.77 -5.36
C SER A 154 5.81 -25.03 -4.22
N PRO A 155 5.91 -24.28 -3.10
CA PRO A 155 4.87 -24.28 -2.09
C PRO A 155 3.58 -23.67 -2.66
N SER A 156 2.50 -23.82 -1.90
CA SER A 156 1.26 -23.10 -2.16
C SER A 156 1.49 -21.58 -2.15
N PRO A 157 0.85 -20.81 -3.06
CA PRO A 157 0.90 -19.35 -3.00
C PRO A 157 0.15 -18.78 -1.79
N LEU A 158 -0.67 -19.60 -1.12
CA LEU A 158 -1.28 -19.21 0.15
C LEU A 158 -0.18 -18.87 1.17
N ASP A 159 -0.48 -17.91 2.05
CA ASP A 159 0.44 -17.35 3.05
C ASP A 159 1.63 -16.53 2.49
N HIS A 160 1.81 -16.51 1.17
CA HIS A 160 2.76 -15.63 0.47
C HIS A 160 2.11 -14.31 0.03
N GLY A 161 1.23 -13.78 0.89
CA GLY A 161 0.49 -12.54 0.64
C GLY A 161 -0.69 -12.69 -0.30
N VAL A 162 -1.24 -13.90 -0.40
CA VAL A 162 -2.43 -14.26 -1.17
C VAL A 162 -3.33 -15.15 -0.30
N TYR A 163 -4.64 -15.04 -0.46
CA TYR A 163 -5.63 -15.94 0.16
C TYR A 163 -6.58 -16.50 -0.90
N MET A 164 -7.28 -17.60 -0.57
CA MET A 164 -8.36 -18.14 -1.39
C MET A 164 -9.67 -17.48 -0.97
N ASN A 165 -10.31 -16.73 -1.87
CA ASN A 165 -11.65 -16.21 -1.65
C ASN A 165 -12.66 -17.36 -1.85
N THR A 166 -13.36 -17.74 -0.77
CA THR A 166 -14.31 -18.87 -0.78
C THR A 166 -15.58 -18.59 -1.58
N GLU A 167 -15.94 -17.33 -1.78
CA GLU A 167 -17.12 -16.94 -2.55
C GLU A 167 -16.82 -16.96 -4.05
N THR A 168 -15.66 -16.45 -4.46
CA THR A 168 -15.28 -16.36 -5.89
C THR A 168 -14.51 -17.59 -6.38
N GLY A 169 -13.94 -18.38 -5.46
CA GLY A 169 -13.05 -19.50 -5.77
C GLY A 169 -11.71 -19.06 -6.38
N LYS A 170 -11.34 -17.78 -6.24
CA LYS A 170 -10.13 -17.21 -6.85
C LYS A 170 -9.10 -16.85 -5.80
N LEU A 171 -7.84 -16.87 -6.23
CA LEU A 171 -6.74 -16.32 -5.47
C LEU A 171 -6.78 -14.79 -5.51
N GLU A 172 -6.78 -14.17 -4.34
CA GLU A 172 -6.83 -12.71 -4.19
C GLU A 172 -5.68 -12.20 -3.32
N PRO A 173 -5.16 -10.98 -3.57
CA PRO A 173 -4.09 -10.41 -2.76
C PRO A 173 -4.55 -10.20 -1.31
N LEU A 174 -3.79 -10.75 -0.36
CA LEU A 174 -3.92 -10.36 1.04
C LEU A 174 -3.31 -8.97 1.21
N TRP A 175 -4.13 -7.93 1.40
CA TRP A 175 -3.62 -6.56 1.45
C TRP A 175 -2.89 -6.23 2.75
N PHE A 176 -3.38 -6.71 3.89
CA PHE A 176 -2.80 -6.56 5.22
C PHE A 176 -3.43 -7.59 6.18
N GLU A 177 -2.80 -7.80 7.33
CA GLU A 177 -3.29 -8.69 8.40
C GLU A 177 -3.50 -7.90 9.69
N GLY A 178 -4.61 -8.13 10.40
CA GLY A 178 -4.99 -7.51 11.69
C GLY A 178 -6.07 -6.43 11.56
N ASP A 179 -6.33 -5.70 12.64
CA ASP A 179 -7.41 -4.71 12.71
C ASP A 179 -7.22 -3.54 11.73
N VAL A 180 -8.32 -3.13 11.09
CA VAL A 180 -8.39 -1.99 10.15
C VAL A 180 -8.33 -0.67 10.91
N ILE A 181 -9.03 -0.60 12.05
CA ILE A 181 -9.13 0.57 12.91
C ILE A 181 -8.43 0.25 14.23
N PRO A 182 -7.48 1.09 14.69
CA PRO A 182 -6.92 0.95 16.03
C PRO A 182 -8.02 0.97 17.09
N LYS A 183 -7.95 0.06 18.07
CA LYS A 183 -9.00 -0.08 19.11
C LYS A 183 -9.35 1.24 19.80
N GLY A 184 -8.35 2.04 20.18
CA GLY A 184 -8.60 3.34 20.82
C GLY A 184 -9.33 4.37 19.94
N LEU A 185 -9.38 4.19 18.61
CA LEU A 185 -10.24 5.01 17.74
C LEU A 185 -11.66 4.45 17.64
N VAL A 186 -11.85 3.14 17.80
CA VAL A 186 -13.19 2.53 17.87
C VAL A 186 -13.92 3.05 19.10
N ASP A 187 -13.22 3.15 20.23
CA ASP A 187 -13.79 3.66 21.48
C ASP A 187 -14.25 5.11 21.33
N ILE A 188 -13.44 5.98 20.71
CA ILE A 188 -13.79 7.39 20.45
C ILE A 188 -15.00 7.52 19.51
N LEU A 189 -15.03 6.74 18.43
CA LEU A 189 -16.15 6.77 17.48
C LEU A 189 -17.45 6.24 18.09
N ALA A 190 -17.36 5.29 19.02
CA ALA A 190 -18.53 4.77 19.73
C ALA A 190 -19.08 5.78 20.76
N GLU A 191 -18.23 6.64 21.33
CA GLU A 191 -18.65 7.73 22.24
C GLU A 191 -19.40 8.85 21.48
N GLU A 192 -18.98 9.17 20.25
CA GLU A 192 -19.64 10.20 19.42
C GLU A 192 -21.05 9.78 18.96
N GLU A 193 -21.32 8.48 18.73
CA GLU A 193 -22.66 8.00 18.36
C GLU A 193 -23.66 8.00 19.53
N THR A 194 -23.21 8.04 20.78
CA THR A 194 -24.12 8.10 21.94
C THR A 194 -24.57 9.51 22.32
N ASP A 195 -23.87 10.55 21.85
CA ASP A 195 -24.17 11.95 22.19
C ASP A 195 -25.15 12.62 21.20
N GLU A 196 -25.47 11.99 20.07
CA GLU A 196 -26.42 12.54 19.07
C GLU A 196 -27.91 12.19 19.33
N ASP A 197 -28.20 11.24 20.24
CA ASP A 197 -29.59 10.77 20.50
C ASP A 197 -30.33 11.57 21.60
N ASP A 198 -29.69 12.52 22.29
CA ASP A 198 -30.27 13.22 23.46
C ASP A 198 -30.85 14.63 23.16
N LEU A 199 -30.98 15.03 21.89
CA LEU A 199 -31.57 16.33 21.53
C LEU A 199 -32.61 16.22 20.40
N ALA A 200 -33.83 15.79 20.76
CA ALA A 200 -35.08 16.55 20.56
C ALA A 200 -36.31 15.62 20.53
N ASP A 201 -37.07 15.55 21.63
CA ASP A 201 -38.53 15.59 21.54
C ASP A 201 -39.16 16.01 22.88
N GLU A 202 -39.10 17.29 23.21
CA GLU A 202 -40.12 17.90 24.06
C GLU A 202 -40.54 19.24 23.46
N THR A 203 -41.65 19.27 22.73
CA THR A 203 -42.68 20.33 22.82
C THR A 203 -43.85 20.09 21.86
N HIS A 204 -44.90 19.46 22.39
CA HIS A 204 -46.29 19.53 21.93
C HIS A 204 -47.12 19.21 23.19
N THR A 205 -48.09 19.97 23.68
CA THR A 205 -49.02 20.96 23.15
C THR A 205 -49.63 21.71 24.34
N ASN A 206 -49.77 23.03 24.31
CA ASN A 206 -50.81 23.71 25.08
C ASN A 206 -51.96 24.04 24.14
N MET A 207 -53.07 23.34 24.36
CA MET A 207 -54.41 23.74 23.93
C MET A 207 -54.75 25.06 24.61
N ASP A 208 -55.22 26.04 23.86
CA ASP A 208 -56.21 26.99 24.35
C ASP A 208 -57.25 27.19 23.24
N ASP A 209 -58.46 26.74 23.56
CA ASP A 209 -59.73 27.09 22.93
C ASP A 209 -59.88 28.61 22.91
N ASP A 210 -60.38 29.15 21.81
CA ASP A 210 -61.40 30.19 21.85
C ASP A 210 -62.07 30.27 20.47
N GLU A 211 -63.20 29.55 20.36
CA GLU A 211 -64.23 29.80 19.36
C GLU A 211 -64.86 31.17 19.65
N GLN A 212 -64.73 32.12 18.72
CA GLN A 212 -65.69 33.20 18.59
C GLN A 212 -66.19 33.26 17.14
N GLU A 213 -67.47 32.93 17.00
CA GLU A 213 -68.36 33.27 15.91
C GLU A 213 -68.27 34.77 15.58
N GLU A 214 -68.33 35.14 14.30
CA GLU A 214 -69.14 36.27 13.84
C GLU A 214 -69.51 36.06 12.37
N GLU A 215 -70.79 36.29 12.09
CA GLU A 215 -71.48 36.23 10.81
C GLU A 215 -71.20 37.48 9.94
N ASP A 216 -71.66 37.36 8.68
CA ASP A 216 -72.20 38.42 7.80
C ASP A 216 -71.37 39.13 6.70
N ASP A 217 -72.01 39.08 5.51
CA ASP A 217 -72.16 40.05 4.43
C ASP A 217 -70.98 40.43 3.51
N ASP A 218 -70.91 39.78 2.32
CA ASP A 218 -71.39 40.29 1.01
C ASP A 218 -70.87 39.42 -0.17
#